data_AF-A0AA39U2P6-F1
#
_entry.id   AF-A0AA39U2P6-F1
#
_cell.length_a   1.000
_cell.length_b   1.000
_cell.length_c   1.000
_cell.angle_alpha   90.00
_cell.angle_beta   90.00
_cell.angle_gamma   90.00
#
_symmetry.space_group_name_H-M   'P 1'
#
loop_
_entity.id
_entity.type
_entity.pdbx_description
1 polymer ?
#
loop_
_entity_poly.entity_id
_entity_poly.type
_entity_poly.pdbx_seq_one_letter_code
_entity_poly.pdbx_strand_id
1 'polypeptide(L)'
;MLQCRAMLLHTGLKVKRKAFPSVASRFADVSPEAVHIVLECISCGDYKSSYSPEEKRVLTLMNEVRAVTSHVAASSSSKSGMRNEIRGLMFEKGMPSFYITINPVDVFNPVV
;
A
#
# COMPACT_ATOMS: atom_id res chain seq x y z
N MET A 1 -4.88 19.91 -8.83
CA MET A 1 -5.93 20.23 -7.82
C MET A 1 -7.01 19.16 -7.66
N LEU A 2 -7.47 18.48 -8.73
CA LEU A 2 -8.52 17.44 -8.63
C LEU A 2 -8.13 16.24 -7.76
N GLN A 3 -6.88 15.78 -7.85
CA GLN A 3 -6.40 14.61 -7.12
C GLN A 3 -6.41 14.80 -5.59
N CYS A 4 -5.96 15.97 -5.09
CA CYS A 4 -5.98 16.27 -3.66
C CYS A 4 -7.41 16.34 -3.12
N ARG A 5 -8.34 16.94 -3.88
CA ARG A 5 -9.76 17.00 -3.51
C ARG A 5 -10.38 15.61 -3.44
N ALA A 6 -10.12 14.75 -4.43
CA ALA A 6 -10.60 13.37 -4.43
C ALA A 6 -10.03 12.57 -3.25
N MET A 7 -8.73 12.71 -2.99
CA MET A 7 -8.06 12.07 -1.84
C MET A 7 -8.72 12.50 -0.52
N LEU A 8 -8.90 13.80 -0.28
CA LEU A 8 -9.53 14.32 0.94
C LEU A 8 -10.98 13.82 1.09
N LEU A 9 -11.75 13.77 0.00
CA LEU A 9 -13.10 13.23 0.01
C LEU A 9 -13.13 11.75 0.38
N HIS A 10 -12.32 10.91 -0.28
CA HIS A 10 -12.26 9.48 0.00
C HIS A 10 -11.80 9.19 1.44
N THR A 11 -10.79 9.92 1.92
CA THR A 11 -10.33 9.83 3.31
C THR A 11 -11.44 10.24 4.28
N GLY A 12 -12.10 11.38 4.03
CA GLY A 12 -13.19 11.87 4.86
C GLY A 12 -14.36 10.90 4.95
N LEU A 13 -14.74 10.25 3.84
CA LEU A 13 -15.79 9.23 3.83
C LEU A 13 -15.40 7.96 4.59
N LYS A 14 -14.11 7.58 4.59
CA LYS A 14 -13.61 6.40 5.33
C LYS A 14 -13.60 6.66 6.84
N VAL A 15 -13.14 7.83 7.28
CA VAL A 15 -13.12 8.22 8.69
C VAL A 15 -14.53 8.32 9.27
N LYS A 16 -15.51 8.77 8.47
CA LYS A 16 -16.92 8.87 8.88
C LYS A 16 -17.67 7.53 8.96
N ARG A 17 -17.06 6.40 8.58
CA ARG A 17 -17.73 5.11 8.67
C ARG A 17 -17.90 4.68 10.13
N LYS A 18 -19.05 4.06 10.43
CA LYS A 18 -19.38 3.52 11.76
C LYS A 18 -18.34 2.52 12.30
N ALA A 19 -17.63 1.82 11.42
CA ALA A 19 -16.61 0.85 11.79
C ALA A 19 -15.25 1.48 12.17
N PHE A 20 -15.00 2.76 11.82
CA PHE A 20 -13.71 3.42 12.03
C PHE A 20 -13.27 3.44 13.50
N PRO A 21 -14.13 3.77 14.49
CA PRO A 21 -13.75 3.76 15.90
C PRO A 21 -13.34 2.38 16.40
N SER A 22 -14.02 1.32 15.94
CA SER A 22 -13.69 -0.07 16.34
C SER A 22 -12.37 -0.54 15.75
N VAL A 23 -12.04 -0.13 14.52
CA VAL A 23 -10.73 -0.45 13.92
C VAL A 23 -9.63 0.35 14.62
N ALA A 24 -9.88 1.62 14.95
CA ALA A 24 -8.93 2.46 15.67
C ALA A 24 -8.62 1.93 17.08
N SER A 25 -9.63 1.44 17.82
CA SER A 25 -9.40 0.82 19.12
C SER A 25 -8.59 -0.47 18.99
N ARG A 26 -8.96 -1.36 18.06
CA ARG A 26 -8.19 -2.58 17.78
C ARG A 26 -6.74 -2.29 17.36
N PHE A 27 -6.51 -1.19 16.64
CA PHE A 27 -5.18 -0.75 16.27
C PHE A 27 -4.36 -0.31 17.48
N ALA A 28 -4.98 0.41 18.42
CA ALA A 28 -4.34 0.83 19.66
C ALA A 28 -4.05 -0.34 20.62
N ASP A 29 -4.87 -1.40 20.59
CA ASP A 29 -4.75 -2.56 21.47
C ASP A 29 -3.63 -3.55 21.05
N VAL A 30 -3.06 -3.41 19.85
CA VAL A 30 -2.08 -4.35 19.30
C VAL A 30 -0.68 -4.10 19.85
N SER A 31 0.00 -5.16 20.31
CA SER A 31 1.37 -5.08 20.81
C SER A 31 2.38 -4.82 19.67
N PRO A 32 3.34 -3.90 19.85
CA PRO A 32 4.34 -3.58 18.83
C PRO A 32 5.28 -4.77 18.54
N GLU A 33 5.52 -5.61 19.56
CA GLU A 33 6.35 -6.83 19.44
C GLU A 33 5.71 -7.84 18.49
N ALA A 34 4.40 -8.09 18.61
CA ALA A 34 3.69 -9.00 17.71
C ALA A 34 3.68 -8.49 16.26
N VAL A 35 3.64 -7.17 16.06
CA VAL A 35 3.77 -6.58 14.71
C VAL A 35 5.15 -6.85 14.12
N HIS A 36 6.20 -6.70 14.93
CA HIS A 36 7.57 -6.93 14.48
C HIS A 36 7.79 -8.39 14.04
N ILE A 37 7.36 -9.36 14.86
CA ILE A 37 7.47 -10.79 14.55
C ILE A 37 6.73 -11.12 13.26
N VAL A 38 5.49 -10.63 13.09
CA VAL A 38 4.71 -10.86 11.87
C VAL A 38 5.40 -10.26 10.64
N LEU A 39 6.01 -9.08 10.76
CA LEU A 39 6.75 -8.45 9.66
C LEU A 39 7.99 -9.23 9.27
N GLU A 40 8.75 -9.74 10.24
CA GLU A 40 9.91 -10.60 9.98
C GLU A 40 9.49 -11.87 9.24
N CYS A 41 8.44 -12.55 9.69
CA CYS A 41 7.93 -13.73 9.00
C CYS A 41 7.51 -13.44 7.54
N ILE A 42 6.80 -12.32 7.32
CA ILE A 42 6.39 -11.91 5.96
C ILE A 42 7.63 -11.60 5.10
N SER A 43 8.66 -10.99 5.67
CA SER A 43 9.90 -10.66 4.95
C SER A 43 10.69 -11.91 4.53
N CYS A 44 10.69 -12.95 5.37
CA CYS A 44 11.31 -14.24 5.07
C CYS A 44 10.48 -15.10 4.09
N GLY A 45 9.22 -14.72 3.82
CA GLY A 45 8.32 -15.47 2.94
C GLY A 45 7.55 -16.59 3.64
N ASP A 46 7.61 -16.66 4.98
CA ASP A 46 6.97 -17.68 5.78
C ASP A 46 5.54 -17.29 6.16
N TYR A 47 4.59 -17.70 5.32
CA TYR A 47 3.14 -17.51 5.55
C TYR A 47 2.51 -18.60 6.42
N LYS A 48 3.28 -19.61 6.82
CA LYS A 48 2.79 -20.87 7.45
C LYS A 48 3.09 -21.01 8.94
N SER A 49 3.66 -20.00 9.59
CA SER A 49 3.94 -20.12 11.03
C SER A 49 2.63 -20.24 11.83
N SER A 50 2.65 -21.08 12.85
CA SER A 50 1.54 -21.27 13.81
C SER A 50 1.33 -19.99 14.59
N TYR A 51 0.58 -19.05 14.02
CA TYR A 51 0.46 -17.72 14.59
C TYR A 51 -0.20 -17.74 15.97
N SER A 52 0.43 -17.07 16.92
CA SER A 52 -0.15 -16.72 18.22
C SER A 52 -1.50 -15.99 18.02
N PRO A 53 -2.47 -16.09 18.95
CA PRO A 53 -3.72 -15.33 18.84
C PRO A 53 -3.52 -13.82 18.68
N GLU A 54 -2.39 -13.26 19.12
CA GLU A 54 -2.02 -11.85 18.88
C GLU A 54 -1.56 -11.60 17.45
N GLU A 55 -0.70 -12.46 16.91
CA GLU A 55 -0.21 -12.36 15.53
C GLU A 55 -1.35 -12.52 14.51
N LYS A 56 -2.32 -13.42 14.79
CA LYS A 56 -3.55 -13.53 13.99
C LYS A 56 -4.37 -12.24 13.99
N ARG A 57 -4.42 -11.54 15.13
CA ARG A 57 -5.09 -10.24 15.24
C ARG A 57 -4.35 -9.19 14.40
N VAL A 58 -3.02 -9.16 14.43
CA VAL A 58 -2.18 -8.29 13.58
C VAL A 58 -2.46 -8.54 12.09
N LEU A 59 -2.50 -9.81 11.65
CA LEU A 59 -2.77 -10.16 10.26
C LEU A 59 -4.18 -9.72 9.82
N THR A 60 -5.18 -9.93 10.68
CA THR A 60 -6.56 -9.50 10.42
C THR A 60 -6.62 -7.98 10.30
N LEU A 61 -5.97 -7.27 11.21
CA LEU A 61 -5.89 -5.82 11.19
C LEU A 61 -5.17 -5.30 9.93
N MET A 62 -4.07 -5.93 9.51
CA MET A 62 -3.37 -5.59 8.28
C MET A 62 -4.30 -5.73 7.06
N ASN A 63 -5.14 -6.76 7.00
CA ASN A 63 -6.11 -6.96 5.93
C ASN A 63 -7.23 -5.90 5.97
N GLU A 64 -7.75 -5.58 7.15
CA GLU A 64 -8.74 -4.51 7.34
C GLU A 64 -8.19 -3.15 6.88
N VAL A 65 -6.96 -2.81 7.27
CA VAL A 65 -6.29 -1.57 6.84
C VAL A 65 -6.09 -1.55 5.33
N ARG A 66 -5.62 -2.65 4.72
CA ARG A 66 -5.47 -2.76 3.26
C ARG A 66 -6.80 -2.55 2.52
N ALA A 67 -7.87 -3.12 3.02
CA ALA A 67 -9.21 -2.96 2.48
C ALA A 67 -9.70 -1.50 2.57
N VAL A 68 -9.43 -0.82 3.70
CA VAL A 68 -9.77 0.59 3.88
C VAL A 68 -8.99 1.48 2.91
N THR A 69 -7.68 1.27 2.79
CA THR A 69 -6.76 2.13 2.03
C THR A 69 -6.83 1.91 0.52
N SER A 70 -7.36 0.78 0.03
CA SER A 70 -7.46 0.45 -1.40
C SER A 70 -8.08 1.56 -2.28
N HIS A 71 -9.03 2.34 -1.73
CA HIS A 71 -9.73 3.42 -2.43
C HIS A 71 -9.24 4.82 -2.05
N VAL A 72 -8.21 4.93 -1.21
CA VAL A 72 -7.57 6.19 -0.89
C VAL A 72 -6.46 6.41 -1.91
N ALA A 73 -6.61 7.44 -2.74
CA ALA A 73 -5.63 7.76 -3.77
C ALA A 73 -4.22 7.92 -3.18
N ALA A 74 -3.22 7.42 -3.91
CA ALA A 74 -1.80 7.39 -3.52
C ALA A 74 -1.44 6.49 -2.31
N SER A 75 -2.37 5.70 -1.78
CA SER A 75 -2.06 4.69 -0.76
C SER A 75 -1.24 3.53 -1.34
N SER A 76 -0.62 2.73 -0.47
CA SER A 76 0.12 1.53 -0.87
C SER A 76 -0.78 0.51 -1.58
N SER A 77 -1.97 0.27 -1.05
CA SER A 77 -2.99 -0.62 -1.64
C SER A 77 -3.48 -0.10 -2.99
N SER A 78 -3.77 1.20 -3.12
CA SER A 78 -4.27 1.77 -4.38
C SER A 78 -3.20 1.69 -5.48
N LYS A 79 -1.93 1.96 -5.15
CA LYS A 79 -0.80 1.80 -6.07
C LYS A 79 -0.63 0.36 -6.52
N SER A 80 -0.83 -0.61 -5.63
CA SER A 80 -0.76 -2.02 -5.99
C SER A 80 -1.88 -2.43 -6.95
N GLY A 81 -3.10 -1.92 -6.74
CA GLY A 81 -4.21 -2.10 -7.68
C GLY A 81 -3.91 -1.51 -9.06
N MET A 82 -3.44 -0.26 -9.10
CA MET A 82 -3.05 0.40 -10.36
C MET A 82 -1.95 -0.35 -11.12
N ARG A 83 -0.93 -0.89 -10.42
CA ARG A 83 0.10 -1.72 -11.06
C ARG A 83 -0.50 -3.00 -11.66
N ASN A 84 -1.48 -3.59 -10.99
CA ASN A 84 -2.16 -4.78 -11.52
C ASN A 84 -2.99 -4.45 -12.76
N GLU A 85 -3.66 -3.31 -12.77
CA GLU A 85 -4.40 -2.80 -13.93
C GLU A 85 -3.46 -2.54 -15.11
N ILE A 86 -2.31 -1.90 -14.89
CA ILE A 86 -1.27 -1.72 -15.92
C ILE A 86 -0.82 -3.06 -16.49
N ARG A 87 -0.59 -4.08 -15.64
CA ARG A 87 -0.25 -5.43 -16.12
C ARG A 87 -1.37 -6.04 -16.95
N GLY A 88 -2.63 -5.89 -16.52
CA GLY A 88 -3.80 -6.34 -17.29
C GLY A 88 -3.86 -5.68 -18.68
N LEU A 89 -3.64 -4.38 -18.73
CA LEU A 89 -3.55 -3.63 -19.99
C LEU A 89 -2.39 -4.12 -20.86
N MET A 90 -1.23 -4.42 -20.28
CA MET A 90 -0.10 -4.99 -21.00
C MET A 90 -0.42 -6.38 -21.58
N PHE A 91 -1.15 -7.21 -20.85
CA PHE A 91 -1.60 -8.52 -21.35
C PHE A 91 -2.60 -8.38 -22.50
N GLU A 92 -3.55 -7.44 -22.41
CA GLU A 92 -4.61 -7.29 -23.40
C GLU A 92 -4.17 -6.49 -24.63
N LYS A 93 -3.43 -5.39 -24.44
CA LYS A 93 -3.04 -4.43 -25.49
C LYS A 93 -1.58 -4.55 -25.94
N GLY A 94 -0.80 -5.41 -25.28
CA GLY A 94 0.64 -5.52 -25.50
C GLY A 94 1.46 -4.56 -24.65
N MET A 95 2.78 -4.80 -24.62
CA MET A 95 3.70 -4.00 -23.83
C MET A 95 3.86 -2.60 -24.43
N PRO A 96 3.73 -1.51 -23.64
CA PRO A 96 3.98 -0.16 -24.11
C PRO A 96 5.46 0.02 -24.48
N SER A 97 5.73 0.58 -25.65
CA SER A 97 7.07 1.02 -26.03
C SER A 97 7.35 2.40 -25.46
N PHE A 98 8.31 2.50 -24.54
CA PHE A 98 8.76 3.78 -24.01
C PHE A 98 10.07 4.18 -24.69
N TYR A 99 10.08 5.37 -25.31
CA TYR A 99 11.30 6.03 -25.76
C TYR A 99 11.64 7.12 -24.75
N ILE A 100 12.65 6.86 -23.92
CA ILE A 100 13.13 7.83 -22.92
C ILE A 100 14.43 8.42 -23.44
N THR A 101 14.37 9.65 -23.94
CA THR A 101 15.58 10.41 -24.26
C THR A 101 16.07 11.10 -22.99
N ILE A 102 17.08 10.52 -22.36
CA ILE A 102 17.79 11.17 -21.26
C ILE A 102 18.86 12.06 -21.91
N ASN A 103 18.67 13.37 -21.87
CA ASN A 103 19.72 14.33 -22.24
C ASN A 103 20.39 14.82 -20.95
N PRO A 104 21.49 14.18 -20.50
CA PRO A 104 22.24 14.70 -19.36
C PRO A 104 22.80 16.07 -19.73
N VAL A 105 22.62 17.04 -18.84
CA VAL A 105 23.20 18.38 -18.99
C VAL A 105 24.73 18.27 -18.91
N ASP A 106 25.42 18.67 -19.98
CA ASP A 106 26.89 18.64 -20.10
C ASP A 106 27.60 19.69 -19.23
N VAL A 107 26.84 20.59 -18.58
CA VAL A 107 27.39 21.72 -17.79
C VAL A 107 28.04 21.29 -16.47
N PHE A 108 27.81 20.05 -16.01
CA PHE A 108 28.38 19.51 -14.76
C PHE A 108 29.10 18.17 -14.96
N ASN A 109 29.75 17.96 -16.10
CA ASN A 109 30.56 16.76 -16.32
C ASN A 109 31.92 16.90 -15.58
N PRO A 110 32.23 16.08 -14.55
CA PRO A 110 33.48 16.18 -13.77
C PRO A 110 34.72 15.66 -14.51
N VAL A 111 34.59 15.37 -15.81
CA VAL A 111 35.65 14.81 -16.68
C VAL A 111 36.26 15.88 -17.60
N VAL A 112 35.71 17.10 -17.62
CA VAL A 112 36.28 18.26 -18.32
C VAL A 112 36.72 19.32 -17.31
#